data_AF-A0A4Y2SAH5-F1
#
_entry.id   AF-A0A4Y2SAH5-F1
#
_cell.length_a   1.000
_cell.length_b   1.000
_cell.length_c   1.000
_cell.angle_alpha   90.00
_cell.angle_beta   90.00
_cell.angle_gamma   90.00
#
_symmetry.space_group_name_H-M   'P 1'
#
loop_
_entity.id
_entity.type
_entity.pdbx_description
1 polymer ?
#
loop_
_entity_poly.entity_id
_entity_poly.type
_entity_poly.pdbx_seq_one_letter_code
_entity_poly.pdbx_strand_id
1 'polypeptide(L)'
;MTASYKTPQKFLHHQKNSEKSWREFTFEISNYFQEWIEGLKIDSFERLKNLIITDQIKRRAPLEAKDHFLDEWTRLVSPSELADKLDEYELVRSDRKYETKRKQ
;
A
#
# COMPACT_ATOMS: atom_id res chain seq x y z
N MET A 1 2.52 -2.88 -21.00
CA MET A 1 3.02 -3.33 -19.67
C MET A 1 2.47 -2.42 -18.56
N THR A 2 1.16 -2.43 -18.30
CA THR A 2 0.49 -1.49 -17.36
C THR A 2 -0.42 -2.20 -16.33
N ALA A 3 -0.37 -3.54 -16.26
CA ALA A 3 -1.28 -4.32 -15.42
C ALA A 3 -0.89 -4.35 -13.93
N SER A 4 0.40 -4.15 -13.59
CA SER A 4 0.91 -4.48 -12.25
C SER A 4 0.51 -3.50 -11.13
N TYR A 5 0.13 -2.26 -11.44
CA TYR A 5 -0.11 -1.22 -10.43
C TYR A 5 -1.58 -1.13 -9.98
N LYS A 6 -2.51 -1.82 -10.65
CA LYS A 6 -3.96 -1.65 -10.45
C LYS A 6 -4.60 -2.71 -9.55
N THR A 7 -3.97 -3.87 -9.35
CA THR A 7 -4.57 -5.00 -8.60
C THR A 7 -4.73 -4.76 -7.08
N PRO A 8 -3.76 -4.16 -6.35
CA PRO A 8 -3.97 -3.87 -4.92
C PRO A 8 -5.11 -2.88 -4.70
N GLN A 9 -5.20 -1.85 -5.55
CA GLN A 9 -6.25 -0.83 -5.42
C GLN A 9 -7.64 -1.42 -5.66
N LYS A 10 -7.78 -2.33 -6.64
CA LYS A 10 -9.01 -3.08 -6.88
C LYS A 10 -9.41 -3.89 -5.65
N PHE A 11 -8.50 -4.65 -5.04
CA PHE A 11 -8.85 -5.41 -3.84
C PHE A 11 -9.24 -4.51 -2.66
N LEU A 12 -8.44 -3.47 -2.36
CA LEU A 12 -8.58 -2.69 -1.13
C LEU A 12 -9.76 -1.70 -1.14
N HIS A 13 -10.19 -1.23 -2.30
CA HIS A 13 -11.21 -0.18 -2.43
C HIS A 13 -12.47 -0.65 -3.16
N HIS A 14 -12.55 -1.91 -3.58
CA HIS A 14 -13.76 -2.42 -4.24
C HIS A 14 -14.92 -2.46 -3.25
N GLN A 15 -16.03 -1.86 -3.67
CA GLN A 15 -17.26 -1.79 -2.91
C GLN A 15 -18.32 -2.66 -3.59
N LYS A 16 -19.21 -3.25 -2.79
CA LYS A 16 -20.31 -4.04 -3.32
C LYS A 16 -21.31 -3.12 -4.03
N ASN A 17 -21.59 -3.42 -5.31
CA ASN A 17 -22.72 -2.84 -6.04
C ASN A 17 -24.06 -3.34 -5.45
N SER A 18 -25.07 -2.48 -5.36
CA SER A 18 -26.44 -2.82 -4.95
C SER A 18 -27.07 -3.91 -5.84
N GLU A 19 -26.72 -3.95 -7.12
CA GLU A 19 -27.24 -4.90 -8.12
C GLU A 19 -26.60 -6.30 -8.02
N LYS A 20 -25.40 -6.41 -7.45
CA LYS A 20 -24.67 -7.68 -7.35
C LYS A 20 -25.04 -8.42 -6.08
N SER A 21 -25.15 -9.74 -6.13
CA SER A 21 -25.22 -10.57 -4.94
C SER A 21 -23.93 -10.52 -4.13
N TRP A 22 -24.00 -10.94 -2.86
CA TRP A 22 -22.79 -11.14 -2.04
C TRP A 22 -21.87 -12.23 -2.61
N ARG A 23 -22.43 -13.23 -3.31
CA ARG A 23 -21.62 -14.28 -3.96
C ARG A 23 -20.77 -13.72 -5.09
N GLU A 24 -21.35 -12.87 -5.93
CA GLU A 24 -20.63 -12.19 -7.01
C GLU A 24 -19.54 -11.26 -6.45
N PHE A 25 -19.85 -10.51 -5.40
CA PHE A 25 -18.85 -9.67 -4.74
C PHE A 25 -17.69 -10.48 -4.16
N THR A 26 -17.97 -11.61 -3.50
CA THR A 26 -16.93 -12.51 -2.99
C THR A 26 -16.05 -13.05 -4.11
N PHE A 27 -16.65 -13.46 -5.23
CA PHE A 27 -15.89 -13.94 -6.40
C PHE A 27 -14.94 -12.86 -6.94
N GLU A 28 -15.41 -11.61 -7.07
CA GLU A 28 -14.59 -10.50 -7.54
C GLU A 28 -13.43 -10.19 -6.59
N ILE A 29 -13.71 -10.06 -5.29
CA ILE A 29 -12.68 -9.78 -4.29
C ILE A 29 -11.64 -10.91 -4.24
N SER A 30 -12.06 -12.18 -4.32
CA SER A 30 -11.16 -13.33 -4.36
C SER A 30 -10.23 -13.29 -5.58
N ASN A 31 -10.76 -12.98 -6.77
CA ASN A 31 -9.94 -12.87 -7.98
C ASN A 31 -8.95 -11.71 -7.90
N TYR A 32 -9.38 -10.54 -7.41
CA TYR A 32 -8.46 -9.41 -7.23
C TYR A 32 -7.35 -9.72 -6.21
N PHE A 33 -7.68 -10.44 -5.14
CA PHE A 33 -6.69 -10.87 -4.16
C PHE A 33 -5.68 -11.84 -4.78
N GLN A 34 -6.18 -12.82 -5.54
CA GLN A 34 -5.34 -13.81 -6.23
C GLN A 34 -4.40 -13.13 -7.23
N GLU A 35 -4.91 -12.28 -8.12
CA GLU A 35 -4.10 -11.53 -9.08
C GLU A 35 -3.04 -10.66 -8.39
N TRP A 36 -3.37 -10.11 -7.22
CA TRP A 36 -2.46 -9.28 -6.45
C TRP A 36 -1.31 -10.09 -5.84
N ILE A 37 -1.60 -11.20 -5.16
CA ILE A 37 -0.57 -12.05 -4.55
C ILE A 37 0.29 -12.75 -5.62
N GLU A 38 -0.29 -13.13 -6.76
CA GLU A 38 0.44 -13.68 -7.90
C GLU A 38 1.37 -12.65 -8.54
N GLY A 39 0.89 -11.41 -8.72
CA GLY A 39 1.69 -10.31 -9.26
C GLY A 39 2.90 -9.95 -8.40
N LEU A 40 2.80 -10.11 -7.08
CA LEU A 40 3.88 -9.93 -6.11
C LEU A 40 4.70 -11.21 -5.85
N LYS A 41 4.33 -12.32 -6.51
CA LYS A 41 4.93 -13.65 -6.33
C LYS A 41 4.98 -14.07 -4.85
N ILE A 42 3.89 -13.85 -4.12
CA ILE A 42 3.78 -14.26 -2.71
C ILE A 42 3.59 -15.78 -2.67
N ASP A 43 4.55 -16.46 -2.08
CA ASP A 43 4.69 -17.93 -2.09
C ASP A 43 4.68 -18.55 -0.69
N SER A 44 4.57 -17.72 0.36
CA SER A 44 4.54 -18.18 1.74
C SER A 44 3.52 -17.42 2.59
N PHE A 45 3.02 -18.09 3.63
CA PHE A 45 2.14 -17.47 4.61
C PHE A 45 2.81 -16.27 5.31
N GLU A 46 4.12 -16.35 5.55
CA GLU A 46 4.88 -15.25 6.14
C GLU A 46 4.89 -14.02 5.25
N ARG A 47 5.16 -14.20 3.94
CA ARG A 47 5.14 -13.08 2.98
C ARG A 47 3.73 -12.52 2.82
N LEU A 48 2.70 -13.36 2.90
CA LEU A 48 1.31 -12.91 2.92
C LEU A 48 1.00 -12.07 4.16
N LYS A 49 1.39 -12.53 5.35
CA LYS A 49 1.24 -11.78 6.61
C LYS A 49 1.92 -10.41 6.51
N ASN A 50 3.15 -10.39 6.00
CA ASN A 50 3.92 -9.18 5.81
C ASN A 50 3.24 -8.21 4.84
N LEU A 51 2.69 -8.70 3.72
CA LEU A 51 1.90 -7.90 2.79
C LEU A 51 0.69 -7.25 3.47
N ILE A 52 -0.10 -8.01 4.22
CA ILE A 52 -1.30 -7.49 4.90
C ILE A 52 -0.93 -6.43 5.95
N ILE A 53 0.10 -6.66 6.76
CA ILE A 53 0.57 -5.68 7.76
C ILE A 53 1.09 -4.42 7.06
N THR A 54 1.91 -4.59 6.03
CA THR A 54 2.47 -3.48 5.23
C THR A 54 1.35 -2.60 4.68
N ASP A 55 0.32 -3.18 4.09
CA ASP A 55 -0.80 -2.42 3.54
C ASP A 55 -1.67 -1.73 4.61
N GLN A 56 -1.75 -2.28 5.82
CA GLN A 56 -2.37 -1.59 6.94
C GLN A 56 -1.58 -0.34 7.37
N ILE A 57 -0.25 -0.39 7.33
CA ILE A 57 0.60 0.77 7.61
C ILE A 57 0.44 1.81 6.49
N LYS A 58 0.47 1.41 5.21
CA LYS A 58 0.27 2.32 4.07
C LYS A 58 -1.03 3.12 4.14
N ARG A 59 -2.10 2.53 4.67
CA ARG A 59 -3.40 3.23 4.85
C ARG A 59 -3.35 4.33 5.91
N ARG A 60 -2.38 4.29 6.83
CA ARG A 60 -2.20 5.25 7.93
C ARG A 60 -1.10 6.26 7.66
N ALA A 61 -0.23 5.98 6.69
CA ALA A 61 0.85 6.87 6.31
C ALA A 61 0.32 8.18 5.69
N PRO A 62 1.02 9.31 5.90
CA PRO A 62 0.67 10.58 5.25
C PRO A 62 0.68 10.47 3.72
N LEU A 63 -0.23 11.20 3.07
CA LEU A 63 -0.32 11.22 1.60
C LEU A 63 0.99 11.69 0.95
N GLU A 64 1.68 12.65 1.55
CA GLU A 64 2.93 13.17 0.98
C GLU A 64 4.06 12.14 1.05
N ALA A 65 4.07 11.26 2.06
CA ALA A 65 5.01 10.15 2.12
C ALA A 65 4.71 9.14 1.01
N LYS A 66 3.43 8.82 0.78
CA LYS A 66 3.00 7.94 -0.31
C LYS A 66 3.42 8.51 -1.68
N ASP A 67 3.23 9.80 -1.91
CA ASP A 67 3.61 10.45 -3.17
C ASP A 67 5.13 10.46 -3.36
N HIS A 68 5.89 10.62 -2.27
CA HIS A 68 7.35 10.56 -2.31
C HIS A 68 7.88 9.18 -2.73
N PHE A 69 7.21 8.11 -2.30
CA PHE A 69 7.62 6.73 -2.59
C PHE A 69 6.76 6.05 -3.66
N LEU A 70 6.04 6.78 -4.52
CA LEU A 70 4.96 6.24 -5.35
C LEU A 70 5.34 4.98 -6.16
N ASP A 71 6.53 4.98 -6.77
CA ASP A 71 7.03 3.88 -7.61
C ASP A 71 7.36 2.61 -6.81
N GLU A 72 7.84 2.80 -5.57
CA GLU A 72 8.19 1.72 -4.64
C GLU A 72 6.97 1.28 -3.81
N TRP A 73 6.00 2.17 -3.59
CA TRP A 73 4.86 2.00 -2.67
C TRP A 73 4.06 0.73 -2.95
N THR A 74 3.86 0.39 -4.22
CA THR A 74 3.10 -0.81 -4.60
C THR A 74 3.92 -2.10 -4.50
N ARG A 75 5.24 -2.00 -4.41
CA ARG A 75 6.18 -3.13 -4.33
C ARG A 75 6.62 -3.44 -2.90
N LEU A 76 6.47 -2.49 -1.98
CA LEU A 76 6.75 -2.69 -0.56
C LEU A 76 5.83 -3.77 0.01
N VAL A 77 6.42 -4.87 0.44
CA VAL A 77 5.74 -6.00 1.09
C VAL A 77 6.29 -6.27 2.50
N SER A 78 7.36 -5.58 2.89
CA SER A 78 8.01 -5.71 4.19
C SER A 78 7.55 -4.59 5.15
N PRO A 79 6.95 -4.94 6.31
CA PRO A 79 6.53 -3.94 7.28
C PRO A 79 7.67 -3.12 7.85
N SER A 80 8.82 -3.75 8.14
CA SER A 80 9.98 -3.06 8.69
C SER A 80 10.58 -2.09 7.68
N GLU A 81 10.75 -2.52 6.43
CA GLU A 81 11.28 -1.67 5.36
C GLU A 81 10.38 -0.44 5.13
N LEU A 82 9.06 -0.62 5.17
CA LEU A 82 8.13 0.51 5.06
C LEU A 82 8.24 1.43 6.28
N ALA A 83 8.36 0.89 7.50
CA ALA A 83 8.51 1.68 8.71
C ALA A 83 9.80 2.53 8.67
N ASP A 84 10.94 1.92 8.34
CA ASP A 84 12.23 2.61 8.24
C ASP A 84 12.15 3.78 7.23
N LYS A 85 11.57 3.55 6.05
CA LYS A 85 11.37 4.61 5.03
C LYS A 85 10.46 5.74 5.52
N LEU A 86 9.40 5.42 6.28
CA LEU A 86 8.49 6.43 6.82
C LEU A 86 9.17 7.26 7.92
N ASP A 87 9.92 6.61 8.81
CA ASP A 87 10.67 7.29 9.88
C ASP A 87 11.74 8.23 9.29
N GLU A 88 12.50 7.76 8.29
CA GLU A 88 13.47 8.59 7.57
C GLU A 88 12.81 9.81 6.91
N TYR A 89 11.67 9.62 6.26
CA TYR A 89 10.92 10.71 5.63
C TYR A 89 10.45 11.75 6.66
N GLU A 90 9.95 11.31 7.81
CA GLU A 90 9.49 12.18 8.89
C GLU A 90 10.64 12.99 9.50
N LEU A 91 11.81 12.38 9.70
CA LEU A 91 13.02 13.07 10.18
C LEU A 91 13.42 14.19 9.21
N VAL A 92 13.59 13.88 7.92
CA VAL A 92 13.98 14.87 6.90
C VAL A 92 12.95 16.00 6.78
N ARG A 93 11.66 15.67 6.85
CA ARG A 93 10.58 16.66 6.80
C ARG A 93 10.60 17.57 8.03
N SER A 94 10.89 17.03 9.20
CA SER A 94 10.95 17.80 10.44
C SER A 94 12.09 18.82 10.42
N ASP A 95 13.29 18.43 9.98
CA ASP A 95 14.46 19.32 9.89
C ASP A 95 14.23 20.49 8.94
N ARG A 96 13.67 20.22 7.75
CA ARG A 96 13.31 21.26 6.78
C ARG A 96 12.30 22.26 7.36
N LYS A 97 11.35 21.77 8.17
CA LYS A 97 10.35 22.62 8.83
C LYS A 97 10.97 23.50 9.92
N TYR A 98 11.97 23.00 10.64
CA TYR A 98 12.72 23.79 11.62
C TYR A 98 13.60 24.85 10.95
N GLU A 99 14.30 24.53 9.86
CA GLU A 99 15.13 25.49 9.14
C GLU A 99 14.31 26.63 8.51
N THR A 100 13.15 26.30 7.94
CA THR A 100 12.26 27.31 7.32
C THR A 100 11.74 28.32 8.35
N LYS A 101 11.51 27.89 9.60
CA LYS A 101 11.09 28.76 10.70
C LYS A 101 12.18 29.69 11.24
N ARG A 102 13.47 29.36 11.07
CA ARG A 102 14.59 30.22 11.53
C ARG A 102 14.96 31.32 10.52
N LYS A 103 14.54 31.18 9.27
CA LYS A 103 14.82 32.12 8.18
C LYS A 103 13.68 33.13 7.95
N GLN A 104 12.59 33.02 8.70
CA GLN A 104 11.50 34.00 8.81
C GLN A 104 11.68 34.84 10.08
#